data_AF-A0A8H5NH75-F1
#
_entry.id   AF-A0A8H5NH75-F1
#
_cell.length_a   1.000
_cell.length_b   1.000
_cell.length_c   1.000
_cell.angle_alpha   90.00
_cell.angle_beta   90.00
_cell.angle_gamma   90.00
#
_symmetry.space_group_name_H-M   'P 1'
#
loop_
_entity.id
_entity.type
_entity.pdbx_description
1 polymer ?
#
loop_
_entity_poly.entity_id
_entity_poly.type
_entity_poly.pdbx_seq_one_letter_code
_entity_poly.pdbx_strand_id
1 'polypeptide(L)'
;MLFYSLIVNIAIFSFAAMALLTAREAIHADDLERYDEVMKTVAGNHILNFYPENQVVKLDFHEYPTEQIVKSEVFKPSRDADAYFQQEAELAKEFLQQHSGEGQCKLE
;
A
#
# COMPACT_ATOMS: atom_id res chain seq x y z
N MET A 1 11.04 -23.21 29.39
CA MET A 1 10.57 -21.86 28.98
C MET A 1 10.66 -21.82 27.47
N LEU A 2 9.49 -21.73 26.83
CA LEU A 2 9.30 -21.92 25.39
C LEU A 2 9.77 -20.68 24.61
N PHE A 3 10.56 -20.91 23.57
CA PHE A 3 10.98 -19.91 22.60
C PHE A 3 9.76 -19.40 21.82
N TYR A 4 9.23 -18.25 22.20
CA TYR A 4 8.27 -17.49 21.38
C TYR A 4 8.97 -16.27 20.80
N SER A 5 9.61 -16.45 19.66
CA SER A 5 9.93 -15.35 18.75
C SER A 5 9.48 -15.79 17.37
N LEU A 6 8.17 -15.68 17.14
CA LEU A 6 7.58 -15.80 15.82
C LEU A 6 8.00 -14.54 15.05
N ILE A 7 9.04 -14.65 14.24
CA ILE A 7 9.44 -13.63 13.27
C ILE A 7 8.32 -13.55 12.21
N VAL A 8 7.31 -12.72 12.43
CA VAL A 8 6.35 -12.34 11.38
C VAL A 8 6.99 -11.20 10.60
N ASN A 9 7.78 -11.52 9.57
CA ASN A 9 8.43 -10.49 8.75
C ASN A 9 8.35 -10.74 7.23
N ILE A 10 7.56 -11.71 6.74
CA ILE A 10 7.61 -12.09 5.32
C ILE A 10 6.23 -12.41 4.74
N ALA A 11 5.26 -11.52 4.98
CA ALA A 11 4.08 -11.45 4.11
C ALA A 11 3.97 -10.07 3.46
N ILE A 12 4.31 -9.00 4.20
CA ILE A 12 4.19 -7.61 3.74
C ILE A 12 5.04 -7.37 2.47
N PHE A 13 6.23 -7.96 2.35
CA PHE A 13 7.11 -7.71 1.19
C PHE A 13 6.58 -8.28 -0.14
N SER A 14 5.92 -9.43 -0.14
CA SER A 14 5.41 -10.04 -1.39
C SER A 14 4.13 -9.35 -1.87
N PHE A 15 3.25 -8.94 -0.94
CA PHE A 15 2.06 -8.15 -1.28
C PHE A 15 2.43 -6.71 -1.68
N ALA A 16 3.38 -6.09 -0.99
CA ALA A 16 3.88 -4.76 -1.35
C ALA A 16 4.49 -4.73 -2.75
N ALA A 17 5.25 -5.76 -3.15
CA ALA A 17 5.85 -5.83 -4.48
C ALA A 17 4.80 -6.00 -5.60
N MET A 18 3.75 -6.79 -5.38
CA MET A 18 2.65 -6.91 -6.35
C MET A 18 1.78 -5.65 -6.39
N ALA A 19 1.49 -5.05 -5.22
CA ALA A 19 0.75 -3.78 -5.12
C ALA A 19 1.47 -2.61 -5.80
N LEU A 20 2.80 -2.58 -5.76
CA LEU A 20 3.61 -1.58 -6.46
C LEU A 20 3.57 -1.75 -7.99
N LEU A 21 3.58 -3.01 -8.46
CA LEU A 21 3.52 -3.30 -9.89
C LEU A 21 2.14 -2.98 -10.46
N THR A 22 1.07 -3.26 -9.71
CA THR A 22 -0.32 -2.93 -10.08
C THR A 22 -0.63 -1.44 -9.89
N ALA A 23 0.01 -0.73 -8.95
CA ALA A 23 -0.16 0.72 -8.80
C ALA A 23 0.18 1.50 -10.07
N ARG A 24 1.11 0.98 -10.88
CA ARG A 24 1.48 1.52 -12.18
C ARG A 24 0.31 1.50 -13.17
N GLU A 25 -0.61 0.54 -13.04
CA GLU A 25 -1.83 0.44 -13.86
C GLU A 25 -2.84 1.55 -13.55
N ALA A 26 -2.78 2.15 -12.36
CA ALA A 26 -3.63 3.29 -12.00
C ALA A 26 -3.11 4.65 -12.50
N ILE A 27 -1.91 4.70 -13.06
CA ILE A 27 -1.25 5.95 -13.50
C ILE A 27 -1.27 6.05 -15.03
N HIS A 28 -1.60 7.25 -15.53
CA HIS A 28 -1.61 7.53 -16.96
C HIS A 28 -0.22 7.34 -17.60
N ALA A 29 -0.17 6.85 -18.84
CA ALA A 29 1.07 6.54 -19.56
C ALA A 29 2.10 7.69 -19.55
N ASP A 30 1.64 8.92 -19.81
CA ASP A 30 2.47 10.13 -19.81
C ASP A 30 3.20 10.42 -18.48
N ASP A 31 2.70 9.88 -17.36
CA ASP A 31 3.24 10.11 -16.01
C ASP A 31 4.09 8.93 -15.50
N LEU A 32 4.18 7.83 -16.26
CA LEU A 32 4.86 6.60 -15.82
C LEU A 32 6.36 6.79 -15.64
N GLU A 33 7.03 7.52 -16.53
CA GLU A 33 8.46 7.81 -16.39
C GLU A 33 8.73 8.61 -15.12
N ARG A 34 7.91 9.61 -14.83
CA ARG A 34 8.00 10.40 -13.60
C ARG A 34 7.71 9.55 -12.35
N TYR A 35 6.71 8.67 -12.42
CA TYR A 35 6.43 7.72 -11.34
C TYR A 35 7.65 6.84 -11.07
N ASP A 36 8.26 6.25 -12.09
CA ASP A 36 9.45 5.40 -11.93
C ASP A 36 10.63 6.18 -11.30
N GLU A 37 10.84 7.44 -11.69
CA GLU A 37 11.86 8.31 -11.06
C GLU A 37 11.53 8.62 -9.60
N VAL A 38 10.26 8.89 -9.29
CA VAL A 38 9.80 9.08 -7.90
C VAL A 38 10.07 7.82 -7.07
N MET A 39 9.80 6.64 -7.61
CA MET A 39 10.01 5.36 -6.92
C MET A 39 11.49 5.06 -6.62
N LYS A 40 12.43 5.58 -7.41
CA LYS A 40 13.87 5.49 -7.11
C LYS A 40 14.29 6.32 -5.88
N THR A 41 13.45 7.27 -5.46
CA THR A 41 13.70 8.14 -4.30
C THR A 41 13.17 7.58 -2.98
N VAL A 42 12.52 6.41 -3.00
CA VAL A 42 11.99 5.76 -1.79
C VAL A 42 13.15 5.33 -0.88
N ALA A 43 13.18 5.86 0.33
CA ALA A 43 14.12 5.43 1.37
C ALA A 43 13.51 4.30 2.21
N GLY A 44 14.37 3.50 2.88
CA GLY A 44 13.94 2.31 3.63
C GLY A 44 13.04 2.61 4.85
N ASN A 45 12.98 3.85 5.31
CA ASN A 45 12.11 4.31 6.39
C ASN A 45 10.81 4.97 5.88
N HIS A 46 10.58 5.02 4.56
CA HIS A 46 9.36 5.58 4.00
C HIS A 46 8.23 4.53 3.98
N ILE A 47 7.06 4.93 4.44
CA ILE A 47 5.79 4.24 4.26
C ILE A 47 5.04 4.97 3.15
N LEU A 48 4.61 4.23 2.13
CA LEU A 48 3.95 4.80 0.96
C LEU A 48 2.43 4.65 1.09
N ASN A 49 1.69 5.72 0.82
CA ASN A 49 0.24 5.70 0.76
C ASN A 49 -0.23 6.16 -0.62
N PHE A 50 -0.97 5.29 -1.31
CA PHE A 50 -1.40 5.50 -2.69
C PHE A 50 -2.92 5.48 -2.79
N TYR A 51 -3.53 6.58 -3.21
CA TYR A 51 -4.99 6.76 -3.13
C TYR A 51 -5.52 7.72 -4.19
N PRO A 52 -6.79 7.57 -4.62
CA PRO A 52 -7.44 8.54 -5.48
C PRO A 52 -7.94 9.74 -4.67
N GLU A 53 -7.74 10.96 -5.17
CA GLU A 53 -8.30 12.19 -4.60
C GLU A 53 -8.68 13.13 -5.73
N ASN A 54 -9.92 13.65 -5.77
CA ASN A 54 -10.32 14.73 -6.70
C ASN A 54 -9.87 14.53 -8.17
N GLN A 55 -10.12 13.35 -8.76
CA GLN A 55 -9.74 12.98 -10.14
C GLN A 55 -8.22 12.93 -10.40
N VAL A 56 -7.41 12.87 -9.35
CA VAL A 56 -5.98 12.58 -9.43
C VAL A 56 -5.64 11.36 -8.58
N VAL A 57 -4.45 10.81 -8.82
CA VAL A 57 -3.88 9.75 -8.00
C VAL A 57 -2.74 10.34 -7.18
N LYS A 58 -2.78 10.15 -5.86
CA LYS A 58 -1.78 10.68 -4.93
C LYS A 58 -0.91 9.57 -4.38
N LEU A 59 0.37 9.91 -4.20
CA LEU A 59 1.36 9.09 -3.52
C LEU A 59 2.00 9.93 -2.42
N ASP A 60 1.67 9.62 -1.18
CA ASP A 60 2.27 10.24 0.00
C ASP A 60 3.38 9.36 0.56
N PHE A 61 4.47 9.99 0.96
CA PHE A 61 5.62 9.37 1.62
C PHE A 61 5.59 9.79 3.07
N HIS A 62 5.39 8.83 3.96
CA HIS A 62 5.40 9.02 5.39
C HIS A 62 6.73 8.56 5.98
N GLU A 63 7.32 9.32 6.89
CA GLU A 63 8.54 8.91 7.58
C GLU A 63 8.25 8.08 8.83
N TYR A 64 8.67 6.81 8.85
CA TYR A 64 8.64 5.98 10.06
C TYR A 64 9.70 6.45 11.07
N PRO A 65 9.38 6.54 12.38
CA PRO A 65 8.13 6.16 13.04
C PRO A 65 7.12 7.31 13.21
N THR A 66 7.45 8.51 12.72
CA THR A 66 6.65 9.72 12.99
C THR A 66 5.33 9.76 12.22
N GLU A 67 5.24 8.99 11.13
CA GLU A 67 4.13 8.96 10.17
C GLU A 67 3.84 10.32 9.50
N GLN A 68 4.74 11.30 9.65
CA GLN A 68 4.61 12.60 9.00
C GLN A 68 4.82 12.47 7.49
N ILE A 69 3.98 13.14 6.71
CA ILE A 69 4.16 13.25 5.27
C ILE A 69 5.39 14.11 4.99
N VAL A 70 6.43 13.50 4.42
CA VAL A 70 7.67 14.20 4.02
C VAL A 70 7.68 14.57 2.54
N LYS A 71 6.86 13.91 1.73
CA LYS A 71 6.71 14.18 0.29
C LYS A 71 5.34 13.70 -0.19
N SER A 72 4.76 14.45 -1.12
CA SER A 72 3.53 14.07 -1.82
C SER A 72 3.72 14.26 -3.32
N GLU A 73 3.29 13.29 -4.11
CA GLU A 73 3.30 13.34 -5.56
C GLU A 73 1.87 13.15 -6.08
N VAL A 74 1.57 13.82 -7.19
CA VAL A 74 0.27 13.77 -7.86
C VAL A 74 0.47 13.25 -9.27
N PHE A 75 -0.37 12.31 -9.70
CA PHE A 75 -0.33 11.71 -11.02
C PHE A 75 -1.71 11.77 -11.68
N LYS A 76 -1.72 11.83 -13.01
CA LYS A 76 -2.95 11.64 -13.78
C LYS A 76 -3.43 10.19 -13.65
N PRO A 77 -4.73 9.96 -13.41
CA PRO A 77 -5.27 8.60 -13.40
C PRO A 77 -5.23 8.00 -14.80
N SER A 78 -4.99 6.69 -14.88
CA SER A 78 -5.24 5.92 -16.09
C SER A 78 -6.75 5.68 -16.29
N ARG A 79 -7.12 4.98 -17.36
CA ARG A 79 -8.50 4.52 -17.58
C ARG A 79 -8.91 3.40 -16.62
N ASP A 80 -7.93 2.73 -16.03
CA ASP A 80 -8.10 1.55 -15.17
C ASP A 80 -7.93 1.89 -13.68
N ALA A 81 -7.65 3.16 -13.34
CA ALA A 81 -7.43 3.61 -11.96
C ALA A 81 -8.60 3.27 -11.03
N ASP A 82 -9.84 3.46 -11.49
CA ASP A 82 -11.02 3.12 -10.70
C ASP A 82 -11.10 1.62 -10.40
N ALA A 83 -10.79 0.77 -11.40
CA ALA A 83 -10.80 -0.67 -11.24
C ALA A 83 -9.70 -1.14 -10.27
N TYR A 84 -8.51 -0.53 -10.36
CA TYR A 84 -7.41 -0.76 -9.43
C TYR A 84 -7.82 -0.47 -7.98
N PHE A 85 -8.36 0.72 -7.70
CA PHE A 85 -8.72 1.08 -6.32
C PHE A 85 -9.93 0.29 -5.79
N GLN A 86 -10.84 -0.14 -6.66
CA GLN A 86 -11.90 -1.09 -6.28
C GLN A 86 -11.32 -2.45 -5.87
N GLN A 87 -10.34 -2.96 -6.62
CA GLN A 87 -9.67 -4.22 -6.29
C GLN A 87 -8.94 -4.11 -4.95
N GLU A 88 -8.18 -3.05 -4.71
CA GLU A 88 -7.50 -2.82 -3.44
C GLU A 88 -8.49 -2.73 -2.26
N ALA A 89 -9.63 -2.08 -2.46
CA ALA A 89 -10.67 -1.99 -1.43
C ALA A 89 -11.29 -3.35 -1.09
N GLU A 90 -11.57 -4.20 -2.08
CA GLU A 90 -12.07 -5.56 -1.83
C GLU A 90 -11.01 -6.44 -1.16
N LEU A 91 -9.73 -6.35 -1.58
CA LEU A 91 -8.63 -7.05 -0.92
C LEU A 91 -8.48 -6.64 0.55
N ALA A 92 -8.54 -5.34 0.85
CA ALA A 92 -8.50 -4.83 2.21
C ALA A 92 -9.67 -5.36 3.06
N LYS A 93 -10.86 -5.42 2.47
CA LYS A 93 -12.06 -5.96 3.12
C LYS A 93 -11.95 -7.46 3.39
N GLU A 94 -11.45 -8.24 2.43
CA GLU A 94 -11.20 -9.69 2.61
C GLU A 94 -10.18 -9.93 3.73
N PHE A 95 -9.09 -9.17 3.75
CA PHE A 95 -8.08 -9.24 4.81
C PHE A 95 -8.68 -8.94 6.19
N LEU A 96 -9.46 -7.86 6.32
CA LEU A 96 -10.13 -7.51 7.56
C LEU A 96 -11.14 -8.57 8.01
N GLN A 97 -11.88 -9.20 7.08
CA GLN A 97 -12.82 -10.27 7.39
C GLN A 97 -12.12 -11.55 7.88
N GLN A 98 -10.99 -11.91 7.29
CA GLN A 98 -10.19 -13.06 7.71
C GLN A 98 -9.61 -12.89 9.12
N HIS A 99 -9.23 -11.66 9.49
CA HIS A 99 -8.66 -11.34 10.79
C HIS A 99 -9.69 -10.92 11.86
N SER A 100 -10.95 -10.71 11.50
CA SER A 100 -12.04 -10.42 12.44
C SER A 100 -12.50 -11.64 13.26
N GLY A 101 -11.92 -12.84 13.03
CA GLY A 101 -12.29 -14.10 13.68
C GLY A 101 -11.49 -14.49 14.95
N GLU A 102 -10.42 -13.79 15.32
CA GLU A 102 -9.56 -14.16 16.48
C GLU A 102 -9.98 -13.44 17.78
N GLY A 103 -11.29 -13.37 18.03
CA GLY A 103 -11.88 -12.75 19.22
C GLY A 103 -12.67 -13.71 20.13
N GLN A 104 -12.55 -15.03 19.96
CA GLN A 104 -13.14 -16.00 20.90
C GLN A 104 -12.06 -16.82 21.61
N CYS A 105 -11.38 -16.19 22.57
CA CYS A 105 -10.93 -16.92 23.75
C CYS A 105 -12.18 -17.40 24.49
N LYS A 106 -12.63 -18.62 24.19
CA LYS A 106 -13.36 -19.42 25.19
C LYS A 106 -12.37 -19.72 26.31
N LEU A 107 -12.46 -18.94 27.39
CA LEU A 107 -12.03 -19.40 28.70
C LEU A 107 -12.98 -20.52 29.09
N GLU A 108 -12.39 -21.67 29.42
CA GLU A 108 -13.05 -22.87 29.94
C GLU A 108 -13.92 -22.58 31.17
#